data_AF-A0A7X4DRM3-F1
#
_entry.id   AF-A0A7X4DRM3-F1
#
_cell.length_a   1.000
_cell.length_b   1.000
_cell.length_c   1.000
_cell.angle_alpha   90.00
_cell.angle_beta   90.00
_cell.angle_gamma   90.00
#
_symmetry.space_group_name_H-M   'P 1'
#
loop_
_entity.id
_entity.type
_entity.pdbx_description
1 polymer ?
#
loop_
_entity_poly.entity_id
_entity_poly.type
_entity_poly.pdbx_seq_one_letter_code
_entity_poly.pdbx_strand_id
1 'polypeptide(L)' 'MMNKFRAMRDRGEPIIGGGAGTGLSAKCEEAGGIDLIVIYNSGRYRMAGRG' A
#
# COMPACT_ATOMS: atom_id res chain seq x y z
N MET A 1 8.28 -7.56 -9.88
CA MET A 1 7.49 -6.35 -9.54
C MET A 1 7.22 -5.48 -10.77
N MET A 2 8.23 -4.84 -11.39
CA MET A 2 8.02 -3.97 -12.56
C MET A 2 7.22 -4.59 -13.72
N ASN A 3 7.46 -5.87 -14.05
CA ASN A 3 6.73 -6.54 -15.14
C ASN A 3 5.23 -6.68 -14.83
N LYS A 4 4.86 -6.95 -13.57
CA LYS A 4 3.46 -7.01 -13.12
C LYS A 4 2.77 -5.66 -13.35
N PHE A 5 3.40 -4.57 -12.89
CA PHE A 5 2.84 -3.23 -13.00
C PHE A 5 2.75 -2.72 -14.44
N ARG A 6 3.75 -3.03 -15.27
CA ARG A 6 3.69 -2.75 -16.71
C ARG A 6 2.52 -3.49 -17.36
N ALA A 7 2.33 -4.77 -17.03
CA ALA A 7 1.22 -5.55 -17.55
C ALA A 7 -0.15 -5.04 -17.08
N MET A 8 -0.28 -4.61 -15.82
CA MET A 8 -1.51 -3.99 -15.30
C MET A 8 -1.83 -2.68 -16.03
N ARG A 9 -0.84 -1.81 -16.21
CA ARG A 9 -0.96 -0.58 -17.01
C ARG A 9 -1.43 -0.89 -18.43
N ASP A 10 -0.82 -1.86 -19.08
CA ASP A 10 -1.13 -2.23 -20.47
C ASP A 10 -2.56 -2.80 -20.61
N ARG A 11 -3.10 -3.41 -19.54
CA ARG A 11 -4.51 -3.85 -19.44
C ARG A 11 -5.47 -2.73 -19.00
N GLY A 12 -4.97 -1.53 -18.69
CA GLY A 12 -5.79 -0.45 -18.14
C GLY A 12 -6.26 -0.69 -16.70
N GLU A 13 -5.62 -1.61 -15.97
CA GLU A 13 -5.92 -1.87 -14.57
C GLU A 13 -5.21 -0.85 -13.67
N PRO A 14 -5.91 -0.28 -12.67
CA PRO A 14 -5.29 0.63 -11.72
C PRO A 14 -4.29 -0.14 -10.84
N ILE A 15 -3.20 0.53 -10.45
CA ILE A 15 -2.22 0.00 -9.49
C ILE A 15 -2.46 0.72 -8.17
N ILE A 16 -2.78 -0.04 -7.11
CA ILE A 16 -3.17 0.54 -5.83
C ILE A 16 -2.04 0.40 -4.81
N GLY A 17 -1.56 1.55 -4.30
CA GLY A 17 -0.57 1.61 -3.23
C GLY A 17 -1.16 2.10 -1.91
N GLY A 18 -0.74 1.49 -0.80
CA GLY A 18 -1.17 1.83 0.55
C GLY A 18 -0.01 2.24 1.45
N GLY A 19 -0.33 3.00 2.49
CA GLY A 19 0.62 3.48 3.48
C GLY A 19 0.39 2.82 4.83
N ALA A 20 1.27 1.91 5.24
CA ALA A 20 1.11 1.21 6.51
C ALA A 20 1.93 1.89 7.64
N GLY A 21 1.23 2.33 8.69
CA GLY A 21 1.84 2.87 9.92
C GLY A 21 2.05 1.83 11.03
N THR A 22 1.40 0.67 10.93
CA THR A 22 1.51 -0.47 11.86
C THR A 22 1.46 -1.80 11.09
N GLY A 23 1.91 -2.89 11.71
CA GLY A 23 1.78 -4.23 11.11
C GLY A 23 0.33 -4.70 10.91
N LEU A 24 -0.60 -4.23 11.74
CA LEU A 24 -2.03 -4.53 11.58
C LEU A 24 -2.59 -3.88 10.32
N SER A 25 -2.24 -2.59 10.08
CA SER A 25 -2.61 -1.88 8.85
C SER A 25 -2.09 -2.62 7.61
N ALA A 26 -0.82 -3.03 7.62
CA ALA A 26 -0.22 -3.77 6.51
C ALA A 26 -0.93 -5.11 6.23
N LYS A 27 -1.30 -5.85 7.29
CA LYS A 27 -2.01 -7.14 7.14
C LYS A 27 -3.41 -6.95 6.56
N CYS A 28 -4.12 -5.90 6.96
CA CYS A 28 -5.42 -5.56 6.40
C CYS A 28 -5.30 -5.11 4.93
N GLU A 29 -4.28 -4.32 4.59
CA GLU A 29 -3.99 -3.89 3.22
C GLU A 29 -3.68 -5.08 2.30
N GLU A 30 -2.86 -6.03 2.76
CA GLU A 30 -2.57 -7.28 2.03
C GLU A 30 -3.84 -8.11 1.80
N ALA A 31 -4.67 -8.29 2.84
CA ALA A 31 -5.94 -9.00 2.72
C ALA A 31 -6.94 -8.32 1.75
N GLY A 32 -6.81 -6.99 1.57
CA GLY A 32 -7.58 -6.20 0.61
C GLY A 32 -7.07 -6.29 -0.83
N GLY A 33 -5.97 -7.01 -1.09
CA GLY A 33 -5.43 -7.18 -2.44
C GLY A 33 -4.60 -6.01 -2.93
N ILE A 34 -3.97 -5.24 -2.03
CA ILE A 34 -3.14 -4.11 -2.41
C ILE A 34 -1.94 -4.52 -3.27
N ASP A 35 -1.51 -3.66 -4.20
CA ASP A 35 -0.39 -3.99 -5.08
C ASP A 35 0.98 -3.70 -4.48
N LEU A 36 1.05 -2.69 -3.61
CA LEU A 36 2.26 -2.33 -2.88
C LEU A 36 1.92 -1.63 -1.56
N ILE A 37 2.76 -1.86 -0.56
CA ILE A 37 2.71 -1.20 0.75
C ILE A 37 3.95 -0.34 0.90
N VAL A 38 3.77 0.92 1.29
CA VAL A 38 4.84 1.86 1.63
C VAL A 38 4.80 2.13 3.12
N ILE A 39 5.95 2.00 3.78
CA ILE A 39 6.10 2.30 5.21
C ILE A 39 6.96 3.55 5.35
N TYR A 40 6.44 4.57 6.04
CA TYR A 40 7.16 5.83 6.27
C TYR A 40 6.72 6.48 7.59
N ASN A 41 7.56 7.38 8.11
CA ASN A 41 7.40 7.93 9.46
C ASN A 41 6.01 8.57 9.70
N SER A 42 5.50 9.32 8.72
CA SER A 42 4.18 9.94 8.88
C SER A 42 3.03 8.93 8.89
N GLY A 43 3.22 7.69 8.40
CA GLY A 43 2.27 6.59 8.63
C GLY A 43 2.19 6.22 10.11
N ARG A 44 3.35 6.08 10.79
CA ARG A 44 3.41 5.84 12.24
C ARG A 44 2.76 6.96 13.03
N TYR A 45 3.01 8.23 12.68
CA TYR A 45 2.43 9.38 13.39
C TYR A 45 0.92 9.48 13.24
N ARG A 46 0.36 9.22 12.04
CA ARG A 46 -1.09 9.16 11.83
C ARG A 46 -1.74 8.10 12.72
N MET A 47 -1.14 6.90 12.77
CA MET A 47 -1.65 5.80 13.61
C MET A 47 -1.48 6.05 15.11
N ALA A 48 -0.65 7.02 15.51
CA ALA A 48 -0.51 7.49 16.89
C ALA A 48 -1.42 8.69 17.22
N GLY A 49 -2.35 9.08 16.34
CA GLY A 49 -3.27 10.19 16.55
C GLY A 49 -2.62 11.58 16.46
N ARG A 50 -1.48 11.68 15.77
CA ARG A 50 -0.71 12.94 15.61
C ARG A 50 -0.82 13.51 14.20
N GLY A 51 -1.98 13.34 13.57
CA GLY A 51 -2.26 13.69 12.17
C GLY A 51 -2.92 15.05 12.02
#